data_AF-A0A2P8F7N3-F1
#
_entry.id   AF-A0A2P8F7N3-F1
#
_cell.length_a   1.000
_cell.length_b   1.000
_cell.length_c   1.000
_cell.angle_alpha   90.00
_cell.angle_beta   90.00
_cell.angle_gamma   90.00
#
_symmetry.space_group_name_H-M   'P 1'
#
loop_
_entity.id
_entity.type
_entity.pdbx_description
1 polymer ?
#
loop_
_entity_poly.entity_id
_entity_poly.type
_entity_poly.pdbx_seq_one_letter_code
_entity_poly.pdbx_strand_id
1 'polypeptide(L)'
;MNRISRNISIVLRAERLIAQRHLAVLRRQTGLMAAAGIAAGVGLIMLNVSAYLALSQTMSPPSAALIVALVNMALAILLVSLANKSNVEQETAPVTEVRDMALEDIEAEMRAFAGEAKATADAVKKMASDPFGAIAPGVAGTVAKAVIKNLKS
;
A
#
# COMPACT_ATOMS: atom_id res chain seq x y z
N MET A 1 -1.38 36.27 -18.83
CA MET A 1 -0.83 35.07 -18.15
C MET A 1 -1.98 34.30 -17.53
N ASN A 2 -2.19 33.05 -17.97
CA ASN A 2 -3.40 32.27 -17.68
C ASN A 2 -3.44 31.85 -16.19
N ARG A 3 -4.63 31.88 -15.56
CA ARG A 3 -4.80 31.56 -14.12
C ARG A 3 -4.22 30.19 -13.75
N ILE A 4 -4.24 29.25 -14.71
CA ILE A 4 -3.72 27.90 -14.60
C ILE A 4 -2.20 27.89 -14.41
N SER A 5 -1.42 28.66 -15.17
CA SER A 5 0.04 28.66 -15.05
C SER A 5 0.50 29.27 -13.72
N ARG A 6 -0.24 30.27 -13.20
CA ARG A 6 0.00 30.83 -11.88
C ARG A 6 -0.26 29.80 -10.78
N ASN A 7 -1.38 29.10 -10.82
CA ASN A 7 -1.70 28.08 -9.81
C ASN A 7 -0.69 26.92 -9.83
N ILE A 8 -0.29 26.43 -11.00
CA ILE A 8 0.77 25.41 -11.13
C ILE A 8 2.10 25.90 -10.54
N SER A 9 2.49 27.15 -10.81
CA SER A 9 3.73 27.70 -10.26
C SER A 9 3.71 27.82 -8.73
N ILE A 10 2.53 28.07 -8.14
CA ILE A 10 2.34 28.14 -6.68
C ILE A 10 2.46 26.73 -6.08
N VAL A 11 1.79 25.73 -6.68
CA VAL A 11 1.85 24.33 -6.23
C VAL A 11 3.28 23.80 -6.29
N LEU A 12 3.97 23.94 -7.42
CA LEU A 12 5.36 23.47 -7.55
C LEU A 12 6.32 24.16 -6.58
N ARG A 13 6.11 25.45 -6.29
CA ARG A 13 6.93 26.19 -5.33
C ARG A 13 6.64 25.74 -3.90
N ALA A 14 5.40 25.42 -3.58
CA ALA A 14 5.00 24.86 -2.29
C ALA A 14 5.55 23.44 -2.08
N GLU A 15 5.41 22.54 -3.06
CA GLU A 15 5.99 21.19 -2.99
C GLU A 15 7.50 21.21 -2.86
N ARG A 16 8.20 22.11 -3.57
CA ARG A 16 9.64 22.30 -3.43
C ARG A 16 10.04 22.75 -2.02
N LEU A 17 9.26 23.67 -1.42
CA LEU A 17 9.48 24.13 -0.04
C LEU A 17 9.26 23.01 0.98
N ILE A 18 8.21 22.21 0.80
CA ILE A 18 7.88 21.05 1.64
C ILE A 18 9.00 20.00 1.54
N ALA A 19 9.39 19.61 0.33
CA ALA A 19 10.46 18.65 0.09
C ALA A 19 11.80 19.11 0.69
N GLN A 20 12.18 20.39 0.51
CA GLN A 20 13.40 20.94 1.11
C GLN A 20 13.35 20.90 2.64
N ARG A 21 12.20 21.17 3.26
CA ARG A 21 12.06 21.15 4.71
C ARG A 21 12.12 19.74 5.26
N HIS A 22 11.46 18.77 4.62
CA HIS A 22 11.57 17.36 4.97
C HIS A 22 13.01 16.86 4.85
N LEU A 23 13.72 17.19 3.77
CA LEU A 23 15.12 16.81 3.60
C LEU A 23 16.04 17.45 4.64
N ALA A 24 15.82 18.72 5.00
CA ALA A 24 16.61 19.40 6.02
C ALA A 24 16.39 18.81 7.42
N VAL A 25 15.14 18.50 7.77
CA VAL A 25 14.78 17.83 9.04
C VAL A 25 15.36 16.43 9.06
N LEU A 26 15.16 15.64 8.00
CA LEU A 26 15.67 14.28 7.90
C LEU A 26 17.20 14.27 8.01
N ARG A 27 17.92 15.15 7.31
CA ARG A 27 19.39 15.21 7.36
C ARG A 27 19.92 15.59 8.75
N ARG A 28 19.27 16.53 9.44
CA ARG A 28 19.70 16.96 10.78
C ARG A 28 19.35 15.92 11.84
N GLN A 29 18.17 15.32 11.72
CA GLN A 29 17.67 14.30 12.63
C GLN A 29 18.46 13.00 12.49
N THR A 30 18.80 12.56 11.28
CA THR A 30 19.59 11.33 11.08
C THR A 30 21.00 11.45 11.65
N GLY A 31 21.66 12.60 11.47
CA GLY A 31 23.00 12.81 12.03
C GLY A 31 23.02 12.79 13.56
N LEU A 32 22.07 13.50 14.20
CA LEU A 32 21.94 13.51 15.66
C LEU A 32 21.48 12.15 16.22
N MET A 33 20.55 11.47 15.54
CA MET A 33 20.10 10.13 15.93
C MET A 33 21.21 9.09 15.79
N ALA A 34 22.03 9.17 14.74
CA ALA A 34 23.20 8.29 14.58
C ALA A 34 24.21 8.52 15.72
N ALA A 35 24.53 9.79 16.02
CA ALA A 35 25.42 10.12 17.13
C ALA A 35 24.85 9.67 18.48
N ALA A 36 23.55 9.87 18.71
CA ALA A 36 22.85 9.40 19.91
C ALA A 36 22.87 7.87 20.00
N GLY A 37 22.67 7.15 18.89
CA GLY A 37 22.75 5.69 18.83
C GLY A 37 24.15 5.17 19.19
N ILE A 38 25.21 5.81 18.66
CA ILE A 38 26.59 5.47 19.02
C ILE A 38 26.83 5.73 20.51
N ALA A 39 26.45 6.90 21.02
CA ALA A 39 26.62 7.26 22.42
C ALA A 39 25.86 6.30 23.36
N ALA A 40 24.63 5.94 23.00
CA ALA A 40 23.83 4.96 23.73
C ALA A 40 24.48 3.57 23.70
N GLY A 41 25.02 3.13 22.56
CA GLY A 41 25.74 1.87 22.45
C GLY A 41 26.98 1.81 23.34
N VAL A 42 27.81 2.86 23.30
CA VAL A 42 28.99 2.98 24.19
C VAL A 42 28.57 3.00 25.66
N GLY A 43 27.54 3.77 26.00
CA GLY A 43 26.98 3.83 27.35
C GLY A 43 26.50 2.47 27.84
N LEU A 44 25.81 1.70 26.99
CA LEU A 44 25.33 0.36 27.29
C LEU A 44 26.49 -0.63 27.56
N ILE A 45 27.57 -0.54 26.77
CA ILE A 45 28.78 -1.35 26.99
C ILE A 45 29.40 -1.01 28.35
N MET A 46 29.57 0.28 28.66
CA MET A 46 30.16 0.71 29.93
C MET A 46 29.26 0.39 31.13
N LEU A 47 27.94 0.43 30.95
CA LEU A 47 26.98 -0.03 31.95
C LEU A 47 27.19 -1.51 32.28
N ASN A 48 27.37 -2.35 31.26
CA ASN A 48 27.65 -3.77 31.45
C ASN A 48 28.99 -4.02 32.14
N VAL A 49 30.05 -3.32 31.72
CA VAL A 49 31.38 -3.40 32.35
C VAL A 49 31.30 -2.99 33.81
N SER A 50 30.67 -1.85 34.11
CA SER A 50 30.52 -1.37 35.49
C SER A 50 29.67 -2.29 36.36
N ALA A 51 28.56 -2.81 35.85
CA ALA A 51 27.73 -3.78 36.56
C ALA A 51 28.51 -5.07 36.85
N TYR A 52 29.25 -5.60 35.88
CA TYR A 52 30.08 -6.78 36.06
C TYR A 52 31.18 -6.54 37.11
N LEU A 53 31.91 -5.42 37.01
CA LEU A 53 32.94 -5.07 37.99
C LEU A 53 32.35 -4.99 39.39
N ALA A 54 31.22 -4.30 39.57
CA ALA A 54 30.55 -4.17 40.86
C ALA A 54 30.10 -5.52 41.43
N LEU A 55 29.47 -6.38 40.62
CA LEU A 55 29.06 -7.71 41.07
C LEU A 55 30.26 -8.57 41.44
N SER A 56 31.31 -8.55 40.61
CA SER A 56 32.53 -9.36 40.82
C SER A 56 33.27 -9.06 42.13
N GLN A 57 32.98 -7.94 42.80
CA GLN A 57 33.52 -7.63 44.14
C GLN A 57 32.87 -8.48 45.24
N THR A 58 31.65 -8.98 45.01
CA THR A 58 30.84 -9.68 46.02
C THR A 58 30.60 -11.15 45.71
N MET A 59 30.83 -11.58 44.48
CA MET A 59 30.59 -12.95 44.02
C MET A 59 31.66 -13.41 43.02
N SER A 60 31.64 -14.69 42.66
CA SER A 60 32.62 -15.24 41.73
C SER A 60 32.44 -14.66 40.31
N PRO A 61 33.52 -14.49 39.53
CA PRO A 61 33.44 -13.94 38.17
C PRO A 61 32.42 -14.65 37.25
N PRO A 62 32.29 -15.99 37.24
CA PRO A 62 31.27 -16.66 36.43
C PRO A 62 29.84 -16.32 36.85
N SER A 63 29.58 -16.21 38.15
CA SER A 63 28.25 -15.86 38.66
C SER A 63 27.85 -14.43 38.33
N ALA A 64 28.80 -13.49 38.44
CA ALA A 64 28.58 -12.10 38.03
C ALA A 64 28.26 -12.00 36.54
N ALA A 65 29.03 -12.69 35.69
CA ALA A 65 28.78 -12.72 34.24
C ALA A 65 27.41 -13.31 33.90
N LEU A 66 26.99 -14.37 34.58
CA LEU A 66 25.69 -15.00 34.39
C LEU A 66 24.53 -14.03 34.71
N ILE A 67 24.60 -13.32 35.83
CA ILE A 67 23.56 -12.36 36.22
C ILE A 67 23.47 -11.22 35.20
N VAL A 68 24.61 -10.66 34.79
CA VAL A 68 24.65 -9.60 33.77
C VAL A 68 24.05 -10.09 32.44
N ALA A 69 24.36 -11.32 32.03
CA ALA A 69 23.79 -11.92 30.83
C ALA A 69 22.25 -12.09 30.91
N LEU A 70 21.73 -12.56 32.05
CA LEU A 70 20.29 -12.71 32.26
C LEU A 70 19.56 -11.37 32.23
N VAL A 71 20.14 -10.33 32.84
CA VAL A 71 19.59 -8.97 32.80
C VAL A 71 19.56 -8.43 31.37
N ASN A 72 20.63 -8.62 30.59
CA ASN A 72 20.63 -8.23 29.18
C ASN A 72 19.60 -8.99 28.35
N MET A 73 19.41 -10.28 28.61
CA MET A 73 18.39 -11.09 27.93
C MET A 73 16.98 -10.56 28.24
N ALA A 74 16.70 -10.25 29.51
CA ALA A 74 15.44 -9.63 29.91
C ALA A 74 15.24 -8.25 29.24
N LEU A 75 16.29 -7.42 29.20
CA LEU A 75 16.25 -6.12 28.51
C LEU A 75 15.98 -6.28 27.01
N ALA A 76 16.61 -7.27 26.35
CA ALA A 76 16.37 -7.56 24.94
C ALA A 76 14.92 -7.95 24.67
N ILE A 77 14.34 -8.83 25.51
CA ILE A 77 12.92 -9.22 25.41
C ILE A 77 12.01 -7.99 25.55
N LEU A 78 12.29 -7.11 26.52
CA LEU A 78 11.52 -5.88 26.72
C LEU A 78 11.63 -4.94 25.50
N LEU A 79 12.83 -4.73 24.96
CA LEU A 79 13.06 -3.88 23.81
C LEU A 79 12.36 -4.43 22.55
N VAL A 80 12.44 -5.74 22.29
CA VAL A 80 11.74 -6.38 21.17
C VAL A 80 10.22 -6.24 21.32
N SER A 81 9.69 -6.44 22.53
CA SER A 81 8.26 -6.26 22.80
C SER A 81 7.80 -4.82 22.53
N LEU A 82 8.62 -3.83 22.89
CA LEU A 82 8.32 -2.43 22.68
C LEU A 82 8.43 -2.03 21.20
N ALA A 83 9.46 -2.52 20.50
CA ALA A 83 9.65 -2.29 19.07
C ALA A 83 8.51 -2.89 18.22
N ASN A 84 8.02 -4.06 18.59
CA ASN A 84 6.89 -4.69 17.89
C ASN A 84 5.58 -3.89 18.02
N LYS A 85 5.45 -3.03 19.05
CA LYS A 85 4.27 -2.20 19.25
C LYS A 85 4.29 -0.87 18.48
N SER A 86 5.45 -0.40 18.02
CA SER A 86 5.61 1.01 17.65
C SER A 86 5.45 1.38 16.18
N ASN A 87 5.39 0.43 15.22
CA ASN A 87 5.52 0.80 13.80
C ASN A 87 4.49 0.25 12.82
N VAL A 88 3.82 -0.87 13.09
CA VAL A 88 3.08 -1.56 12.01
C VAL A 88 1.73 -0.90 11.72
N GLU A 89 0.99 -0.46 12.73
CA GLU A 89 -0.38 0.08 12.54
C GLU A 89 -0.39 1.50 11.94
N GLN A 90 0.51 2.38 12.37
CA GLN A 90 0.48 3.80 11.98
C GLN A 90 1.10 4.09 10.61
N GLU A 91 2.16 3.36 10.22
CA GLU A 91 2.78 3.56 8.90
C GLU A 91 1.98 2.89 7.78
N THR A 92 1.21 1.85 8.09
CA THR A 92 0.42 1.13 7.08
C THR A 92 -1.01 1.63 6.94
N ALA A 93 -1.58 2.32 7.94
CA ALA A 93 -2.98 2.76 7.88
C ALA A 93 -3.33 3.55 6.58
N PRO A 94 -2.54 4.54 6.13
CA PRO A 94 -2.84 5.27 4.90
C PRO A 94 -2.67 4.41 3.64
N VAL A 95 -1.72 3.47 3.65
CA VAL A 95 -1.46 2.57 2.52
C VAL A 95 -2.55 1.51 2.41
N THR A 96 -3.04 1.02 3.55
CA THR A 96 -4.17 0.11 3.68
C THR A 96 -5.45 0.77 3.20
N GLU A 97 -5.73 2.00 3.59
CA GLU A 97 -6.91 2.75 3.14
C GLU A 97 -6.89 2.99 1.61
N VAL A 98 -5.76 3.40 1.04
CA VAL A 98 -5.61 3.56 -0.41
C VAL A 98 -5.77 2.23 -1.16
N ARG A 99 -5.21 1.14 -0.62
CA ARG A 99 -5.38 -0.20 -1.19
C ARG A 99 -6.83 -0.65 -1.15
N ASP A 100 -7.51 -0.45 -0.03
CA ASP A 100 -8.89 -0.89 0.16
C ASP A 100 -9.85 -0.11 -0.75
N MET A 101 -9.65 1.20 -0.94
CA MET A 101 -10.36 1.98 -1.95
C MET A 101 -10.11 1.47 -3.38
N ALA A 102 -8.85 1.15 -3.72
CA ALA A 102 -8.53 0.62 -5.04
C ALA A 102 -9.13 -0.78 -5.29
N LEU A 103 -9.22 -1.62 -4.25
CA LEU A 103 -9.89 -2.92 -4.33
C LEU A 103 -11.40 -2.76 -4.52
N GLU A 104 -12.02 -1.81 -3.82
CA GLU A 104 -13.44 -1.50 -3.97
C GLU A 104 -13.78 -1.03 -5.38
N ASP A 105 -12.94 -0.18 -6.00
CA ASP A 105 -13.09 0.25 -7.39
C ASP A 105 -12.97 -0.93 -8.37
N ILE A 106 -12.00 -1.83 -8.17
CA ILE A 106 -11.85 -3.04 -8.99
C ILE A 106 -13.06 -3.97 -8.86
N GLU A 107 -13.59 -4.15 -7.66
CA GLU A 107 -14.81 -4.95 -7.45
C GLU A 107 -16.02 -4.34 -8.16
N ALA A 108 -16.15 -3.01 -8.15
CA ALA A 108 -17.21 -2.30 -8.86
C ALA A 108 -17.11 -2.49 -10.37
N GLU A 109 -15.90 -2.36 -10.95
CA GLU A 109 -15.66 -2.60 -12.36
C GLU A 109 -15.94 -4.05 -12.76
N MET A 110 -15.48 -5.04 -11.98
CA MET A 110 -15.74 -6.46 -12.24
C MET A 110 -17.23 -6.79 -12.26
N ARG A 111 -18.03 -6.19 -11.36
CA ARG A 111 -19.49 -6.36 -11.36
C ARG A 111 -20.14 -5.77 -12.61
N ALA A 112 -19.65 -4.62 -13.09
CA ALA A 112 -20.12 -4.01 -14.33
C ALA A 112 -19.83 -4.91 -15.54
N PHE A 113 -18.58 -5.39 -15.67
CA PHE A 113 -18.19 -6.31 -16.75
C PHE A 113 -18.98 -7.62 -16.72
N ALA A 114 -19.20 -8.20 -15.54
CA ALA A 114 -20.02 -9.40 -15.40
C ALA A 114 -21.48 -9.16 -15.82
N GLY A 115 -22.03 -7.97 -15.51
CA GLY A 115 -23.36 -7.54 -15.94
C GLY A 115 -23.46 -7.42 -17.47
N GLU A 116 -22.49 -6.76 -18.10
CA GLU A 116 -22.44 -6.59 -19.56
C GLU A 116 -22.23 -7.91 -20.31
N ALA A 117 -21.35 -8.78 -19.81
CA ALA A 117 -21.11 -10.10 -20.36
C ALA A 117 -22.39 -10.97 -20.29
N LYS A 118 -23.10 -10.93 -19.16
CA LYS A 118 -24.37 -11.64 -18.99
C LYS A 118 -25.46 -11.08 -19.91
N ALA A 119 -25.58 -9.76 -20.03
CA ALA A 119 -26.53 -9.13 -20.95
C ALA A 119 -26.25 -9.50 -22.41
N THR A 120 -24.98 -9.56 -22.79
CA THR A 120 -24.54 -9.99 -24.12
C THR A 120 -24.86 -11.46 -24.36
N ALA A 121 -24.57 -12.33 -23.40
CA ALA A 121 -24.88 -13.75 -23.47
C ALA A 121 -26.41 -14.01 -23.56
N ASP A 122 -27.20 -13.27 -22.78
CA ASP A 122 -28.66 -13.36 -22.79
C ASP A 122 -29.24 -12.85 -24.11
N ALA A 123 -28.68 -11.79 -24.71
CA ALA A 123 -29.06 -11.29 -26.02
C ALA A 123 -28.76 -12.32 -27.14
N VAL A 124 -27.58 -12.94 -27.12
CA VAL A 124 -27.20 -14.00 -28.06
C VAL A 124 -28.09 -15.22 -27.89
N LYS A 125 -28.32 -15.65 -26.64
CA LYS A 125 -29.21 -16.79 -26.33
C LYS A 125 -30.64 -16.54 -26.80
N LYS A 126 -31.16 -15.33 -26.58
CA LYS A 126 -32.51 -14.94 -27.02
C LYS A 126 -32.63 -14.91 -28.54
N MET A 127 -31.61 -14.43 -29.24
CA MET A 127 -31.54 -14.43 -30.70
C MET A 127 -31.43 -15.85 -31.28
N ALA A 128 -30.71 -16.75 -30.60
CA ALA A 128 -30.62 -18.17 -30.98
C ALA A 128 -31.89 -18.96 -30.67
N SER A 129 -32.58 -18.66 -29.57
CA SER A 129 -33.85 -19.31 -29.21
C SER A 129 -35.05 -18.79 -29.97
N ASP A 130 -34.99 -17.58 -30.53
CA ASP A 130 -36.07 -16.98 -31.31
C ASP A 130 -35.58 -16.25 -32.59
N PRO A 131 -34.97 -17.00 -33.54
CA PRO A 131 -34.46 -16.41 -34.78
C PRO A 131 -35.58 -15.94 -35.72
N PHE A 132 -36.82 -16.39 -35.50
CA PHE A 132 -37.98 -16.06 -36.34
C PHE A 132 -38.84 -14.93 -35.77
N GLY A 133 -38.81 -14.65 -34.46
CA GLY A 133 -39.47 -13.48 -33.85
C GLY A 133 -38.76 -12.15 -34.11
N ALA A 134 -37.46 -12.16 -34.39
CA ALA A 134 -36.68 -10.98 -34.76
C ALA A 134 -36.86 -10.57 -36.24
N ILE A 135 -37.46 -11.42 -37.07
CA ILE A 135 -37.89 -11.07 -38.41
C ILE A 135 -39.31 -10.52 -38.29
N ALA A 136 -39.41 -9.25 -37.89
CA ALA A 136 -40.66 -8.52 -38.04
C ALA A 136 -41.14 -8.69 -39.50
N PRO A 137 -42.44 -8.91 -39.76
CA PRO A 137 -42.97 -9.21 -41.10
C PRO A 137 -42.63 -8.16 -42.18
N GLY A 138 -42.09 -7.00 -41.81
CA GLY A 138 -41.57 -5.99 -42.74
C GLY A 138 -40.19 -6.27 -43.36
N VAL A 139 -39.30 -7.05 -42.71
CA VAL A 139 -37.91 -7.24 -43.19
C VAL A 139 -37.77 -8.46 -44.12
N ALA A 140 -38.55 -9.52 -43.88
CA ALA A 140 -38.62 -10.66 -44.81
C ALA A 140 -39.09 -10.21 -46.21
N GLY A 141 -40.06 -9.29 -46.25
CA GLY A 141 -40.57 -8.73 -47.49
C GLY A 141 -39.52 -7.96 -48.29
N THR A 142 -38.66 -7.18 -47.64
CA THR A 142 -37.64 -6.37 -48.33
C THR A 142 -36.46 -7.21 -48.83
N VAL A 143 -36.02 -8.22 -48.05
CA VAL A 143 -34.96 -9.13 -48.49
C VAL A 143 -35.44 -10.04 -49.63
N ALA A 144 -36.65 -10.60 -49.54
CA ALA A 144 -37.23 -11.39 -50.62
C ALA A 144 -37.40 -10.58 -51.91
N LYS A 145 -37.85 -9.32 -51.82
CA LYS A 145 -37.98 -8.43 -53.00
C LYS A 145 -36.62 -8.08 -53.61
N ALA A 146 -35.59 -7.88 -52.79
CA ALA A 146 -34.24 -7.58 -53.27
C ALA A 146 -33.61 -8.79 -54.00
N VAL A 147 -33.81 -10.01 -53.48
CA VAL A 147 -33.33 -11.24 -54.12
C VAL A 147 -34.07 -11.52 -55.44
N ILE A 148 -35.39 -11.36 -55.47
CA ILE A 148 -36.19 -11.57 -56.70
C ILE A 148 -35.85 -10.52 -57.77
N LYS A 149 -35.56 -9.26 -57.39
CA LYS A 149 -35.19 -8.21 -58.34
C LYS A 149 -33.84 -8.49 -59.00
N ASN A 150 -32.89 -9.08 -58.29
CA ASN A 150 -31.56 -9.43 -58.82
C ASN A 150 -31.53 -10.75 -59.61
N LEU A 151 -32.56 -11.59 -59.50
CA LEU A 151 -32.71 -12.81 -60.31
C LEU A 151 -33.45 -12.58 -61.64
N LYS A 152 -34.00 -11.38 -61.85
CA LYS A 152 -34.77 -11.02 -63.05
C LYS A 152 -34.05 -9.97 -63.93
N SER A 153 -32.78 -9.68 -63.64
CA SER A 153 -31.83 -9.02 -64.52
C SER A 153 -30.85 -10.04 -65.08
#